data_AF-A0A917MR08-F1
#
_entry.id   AF-A0A917MR08-F1
#
_cell.length_a   1.000
_cell.length_b   1.000
_cell.length_c   1.000
_cell.angle_alpha   90.00
_cell.angle_beta   90.00
_cell.angle_gamma   90.00
#
_symmetry.space_group_name_H-M   'P 1'
#
loop_
_entity.id
_entity.type
_entity.pdbx_description
1 polymer ?
#
loop_
_entity_poly.entity_id
_entity_poly.type
_entity_poly.pdbx_seq_one_letter_code
_entity_poly.pdbx_strand_id
1 'polypeptide(L)'
;MQKPNAIGSTSAKEGPFQVYMNYILDNVFTPAQKAEYNHISDTYDAFFKAAKEKKRSDLETLYNECCSLADKMDAGIATWVIAICAPRLSYYQYSRKDFTGALDFTLEIIAANQLLQQQGYQYLFFSEIQQLHNLSRIYFTQNRMEEAVQVSVRCIRDMAAHAGKWGSFLPLKGMREEEVIAESQYGMTIQVLTETFIRLLKMHDKDAGALQYWFKAFTVPVSRIRYPETAFDIRYQQMDAVIHLLLEMMENYGSISDSYLQWAKEESLVKELKEVLLAYLRHCVTAQESIYNINQ
;
A
#
# COMPACT_ATOMS: atom_id res chain seq x y z
N MET A 1 30.84 -10.02 12.72
CA MET A 1 29.49 -9.59 12.29
C MET A 1 28.89 -10.72 11.46
N GLN A 2 27.94 -11.46 12.03
CA GLN A 2 27.17 -12.45 11.28
C GLN A 2 26.34 -11.72 10.22
N LYS A 3 26.38 -12.19 8.96
CA LYS A 3 25.40 -11.78 7.95
C LYS A 3 24.00 -12.10 8.51
N PRO A 4 23.02 -11.20 8.41
CA PRO A 4 21.64 -11.57 8.73
C PRO A 4 21.29 -12.78 7.87
N ASN A 5 20.89 -13.87 8.53
CA ASN A 5 20.42 -15.05 7.84
C ASN A 5 19.28 -14.60 6.93
N ALA A 6 19.39 -14.88 5.64
CA ALA A 6 18.27 -14.76 4.73
C ALA A 6 17.21 -15.78 5.20
N ILE A 7 16.24 -15.31 5.99
CA ILE A 7 15.04 -16.06 6.31
C ILE A 7 14.22 -16.09 5.01
N GLY A 8 14.53 -17.08 4.19
CA GLY A 8 13.99 -17.25 2.85
C GLY A 8 14.05 -18.69 2.35
N SER A 9 14.18 -19.66 3.27
CA SER A 9 14.08 -21.08 2.94
C SER A 9 13.00 -21.79 3.77
N THR A 10 11.84 -21.15 3.95
CA THR A 10 10.60 -21.93 4.01
C THR A 10 10.39 -22.54 2.63
N SER A 11 9.95 -23.80 2.56
CA SER A 11 9.67 -24.50 1.30
C SER A 11 9.00 -23.56 0.30
N ALA A 12 9.73 -23.19 -0.75
CA ALA A 12 9.32 -22.18 -1.71
C ALA A 12 7.91 -22.47 -2.24
N LYS A 13 6.92 -21.61 -1.92
CA LYS A 13 5.73 -21.29 -2.75
C LYS A 13 4.69 -20.36 -2.10
N GLU A 14 4.56 -20.30 -0.77
CA GLU A 14 3.49 -19.54 -0.12
C GLU A 14 4.01 -18.23 0.52
N GLY A 15 3.41 -17.09 0.18
CA GLY A 15 3.75 -15.81 0.81
C GLY A 15 3.11 -15.64 2.20
N PRO A 16 3.61 -14.66 3.01
CA PRO A 16 3.06 -14.26 4.31
C PRO A 16 1.53 -14.33 4.47
N PHE A 17 0.82 -13.65 3.57
CA PHE A 17 -0.64 -13.58 3.60
C PHE A 17 -1.28 -14.95 3.34
N GLN A 18 -0.71 -15.79 2.48
CA GLN A 18 -1.25 -17.12 2.21
C GLN A 18 -1.10 -18.04 3.44
N VAL A 19 0.03 -17.96 4.14
CA VAL A 19 0.24 -18.69 5.40
C VAL A 19 -0.80 -18.27 6.44
N TYR A 20 -1.02 -16.97 6.57
CA TYR A 20 -2.05 -16.42 7.45
C TYR A 20 -3.45 -16.91 7.06
N MET A 21 -3.81 -16.85 5.79
CA MET A 21 -5.12 -17.30 5.30
C MET A 21 -5.33 -18.80 5.52
N ASN A 22 -4.33 -19.62 5.25
CA ASN A 22 -4.41 -21.06 5.51
C ASN A 22 -4.68 -21.34 7.00
N TYR A 23 -4.04 -20.59 7.90
CA TYR A 23 -4.31 -20.70 9.34
C TYR A 23 -5.77 -20.38 9.67
N ILE A 24 -6.32 -19.28 9.14
CA ILE A 24 -7.72 -18.91 9.37
C ILE A 24 -8.67 -20.01 8.88
N LEU A 25 -8.48 -20.47 7.65
CA LEU A 25 -9.34 -21.50 7.05
C LEU A 25 -9.31 -22.82 7.83
N ASP A 26 -8.18 -23.18 8.42
CA ASP A 26 -8.01 -24.44 9.14
C ASP A 26 -8.47 -24.38 10.60
N ASN A 27 -8.47 -23.21 11.23
CA ASN A 27 -8.68 -23.08 12.68
C ASN A 27 -9.91 -22.26 13.08
N VAL A 28 -10.44 -21.42 12.18
CA VAL A 28 -11.60 -20.55 12.47
C VAL A 28 -12.87 -21.11 11.84
N PHE A 29 -12.77 -21.70 10.65
CA PHE A 29 -13.93 -22.16 9.90
C PHE A 29 -14.26 -23.63 10.18
N THR A 30 -15.56 -23.93 10.26
CA THR A 30 -16.01 -25.31 10.14
C THR A 30 -15.71 -25.85 8.73
N PRO A 31 -15.65 -27.18 8.51
CA PRO A 31 -15.42 -27.74 7.18
C PRO A 31 -16.43 -27.25 6.12
N ALA A 32 -17.69 -27.04 6.51
CA ALA A 32 -18.72 -26.51 5.63
C ALA A 32 -18.45 -25.04 5.24
N GLN A 33 -18.18 -24.19 6.23
CA GLN A 33 -17.82 -22.78 6.02
C GLN A 33 -16.55 -22.63 5.19
N LYS A 34 -15.54 -23.48 5.41
CA LYS A 34 -14.32 -23.50 4.60
C LYS A 34 -14.62 -23.85 3.13
N ALA A 35 -15.44 -24.87 2.89
CA ALA A 35 -15.84 -25.26 1.53
C ALA A 35 -16.61 -24.13 0.83
N GLU A 36 -17.53 -23.49 1.54
CA GLU A 36 -18.31 -22.34 1.04
C GLU A 36 -17.41 -21.13 0.75
N TYR A 37 -16.53 -20.75 1.69
CA TYR A 37 -15.57 -19.67 1.49
C TYR A 37 -14.68 -19.92 0.27
N ASN A 38 -14.15 -21.14 0.11
CA ASN A 38 -13.31 -21.47 -1.03
C ASN A 38 -14.08 -21.34 -2.35
N HIS A 39 -15.32 -21.82 -2.41
CA HIS A 39 -16.17 -21.64 -3.58
C HIS A 39 -16.37 -20.16 -3.92
N ILE A 40 -16.69 -19.33 -2.93
CA ILE A 40 -16.85 -17.88 -3.13
C ILE A 40 -15.54 -17.24 -3.59
N SER A 41 -14.42 -17.55 -2.93
CA SER A 41 -13.10 -17.02 -3.29
C SER A 41 -12.71 -17.37 -4.72
N ASP A 42 -12.95 -18.61 -5.15
CA ASP A 42 -12.68 -19.08 -6.50
C ASP A 42 -13.51 -18.33 -7.55
N THR A 43 -14.80 -18.11 -7.29
CA THR A 43 -15.67 -17.31 -8.17
C THR A 43 -15.18 -15.87 -8.29
N TYR A 44 -14.78 -15.26 -7.17
CA TYR A 44 -14.20 -13.91 -7.16
C TYR A 44 -12.85 -13.84 -7.91
N ASP A 45 -12.00 -14.86 -7.80
CA ASP A 45 -10.74 -14.94 -8.55
C ASP A 45 -10.97 -15.13 -10.06
N ALA A 46 -11.94 -15.95 -10.45
CA ALA A 46 -12.35 -16.11 -11.84
C ALA A 46 -12.86 -14.80 -12.43
N PHE A 47 -13.73 -14.09 -11.69
CA PHE A 47 -14.19 -12.74 -12.03
C PHE A 47 -13.02 -11.76 -12.19
N PHE A 48 -12.11 -11.69 -11.22
CA PHE A 48 -10.99 -10.75 -11.23
C PHE A 48 -10.03 -11.01 -12.39
N LYS A 49 -9.78 -12.28 -12.71
CA LYS A 49 -9.00 -12.68 -13.87
C LYS A 49 -9.67 -12.22 -15.18
N ALA A 50 -10.98 -12.46 -15.34
CA ALA A 50 -11.73 -12.00 -16.49
C ALA A 50 -11.69 -10.45 -16.64
N ALA A 51 -11.80 -9.72 -15.52
CA ALA A 51 -11.71 -8.27 -15.48
C ALA A 51 -10.35 -7.77 -15.98
N LYS A 52 -9.25 -8.37 -15.52
CA LYS A 52 -7.88 -8.03 -15.95
C LYS A 52 -7.64 -8.32 -17.43
N GLU A 53 -8.15 -9.44 -17.92
CA GLU A 53 -8.01 -9.88 -19.32
C GLU A 53 -8.94 -9.13 -20.29
N LYS A 54 -9.81 -8.24 -19.79
CA LYS A 54 -10.83 -7.51 -20.57
C LYS A 54 -11.74 -8.42 -21.40
N LYS A 55 -11.95 -9.66 -20.97
CA LYS A 55 -12.86 -10.62 -21.61
C LYS A 55 -14.30 -10.26 -21.26
N ARG A 56 -14.95 -9.49 -22.13
CA ARG A 56 -16.25 -8.85 -21.85
C ARG A 56 -17.43 -9.82 -21.80
N SER A 57 -17.39 -10.95 -22.51
CA SER A 57 -18.57 -11.82 -22.68
C SER A 57 -19.08 -12.43 -21.37
N ASP A 58 -18.17 -12.75 -20.44
CA ASP A 58 -18.52 -13.53 -19.24
C ASP A 58 -18.45 -12.69 -17.97
N LEU A 59 -17.97 -11.44 -18.08
CA LEU A 59 -17.64 -10.61 -16.93
C LEU A 59 -18.87 -10.16 -16.15
N GLU A 60 -19.96 -9.83 -16.84
CA GLU A 60 -21.21 -9.42 -16.20
C GLU A 60 -21.89 -10.61 -15.50
N THR A 61 -21.87 -11.79 -16.13
CA THR A 61 -22.34 -13.04 -15.51
C THR A 61 -21.58 -13.34 -14.23
N LEU A 62 -20.24 -13.33 -14.27
CA LEU A 62 -19.39 -13.58 -13.11
C LEU A 62 -19.56 -12.52 -12.01
N TYR A 63 -19.76 -11.25 -12.40
CA TYR A 63 -20.05 -10.18 -11.44
C TYR A 63 -21.37 -10.42 -10.71
N ASN A 64 -22.44 -10.71 -11.45
CA ASN A 64 -23.75 -11.01 -10.87
C ASN A 64 -23.73 -12.27 -10.00
N GLU A 65 -22.91 -13.26 -10.37
CA GLU A 65 -22.67 -14.45 -9.53
C GLU A 65 -21.98 -14.07 -8.21
N CYS A 66 -20.93 -13.24 -8.25
CA CYS A 66 -20.26 -12.74 -7.03
C CYS A 66 -21.25 -12.01 -6.10
N CYS A 67 -22.12 -11.15 -6.65
CA CYS A 67 -23.14 -10.46 -5.88
C CYS A 67 -24.17 -11.43 -5.30
N SER A 68 -24.69 -12.37 -6.10
CA SER A 68 -25.68 -13.34 -5.61
C SER A 68 -25.11 -14.29 -4.55
N LEU A 69 -23.82 -14.66 -4.64
CA LEU A 69 -23.17 -15.44 -3.60
C LEU A 69 -23.06 -14.65 -2.30
N ALA A 70 -22.80 -13.35 -2.40
CA ALA A 70 -22.71 -12.50 -1.21
C ALA A 70 -24.05 -12.37 -0.46
N ASP A 71 -25.18 -12.41 -1.16
CA ASP A 71 -26.51 -12.36 -0.53
C ASP A 71 -26.90 -13.68 0.17
N LYS A 72 -26.25 -14.79 -0.18
CA LYS A 72 -26.62 -16.15 0.26
C LYS A 72 -25.65 -16.76 1.25
N MET A 73 -24.53 -16.09 1.51
CA MET A 73 -23.45 -16.70 2.28
C MET A 73 -23.76 -16.82 3.77
N ASP A 74 -23.19 -17.83 4.41
CA ASP A 74 -23.25 -18.00 5.86
C ASP A 74 -22.76 -16.74 6.60
N ALA A 75 -23.55 -16.28 7.58
CA ALA A 75 -23.24 -15.07 8.35
C ALA A 75 -21.90 -15.17 9.11
N GLY A 76 -21.46 -16.39 9.44
CA GLY A 76 -20.18 -16.65 10.10
C GLY A 76 -18.95 -16.43 9.21
N ILE A 77 -19.10 -16.45 7.88
CA ILE A 77 -18.01 -16.16 6.93
C ILE A 77 -18.16 -14.80 6.22
N ALA A 78 -19.30 -14.13 6.35
CA ALA A 78 -19.61 -12.91 5.61
C ALA A 78 -18.55 -11.80 5.76
N THR A 79 -18.15 -11.50 7.00
CA THR A 79 -17.12 -10.48 7.26
C THR A 79 -15.77 -10.83 6.61
N TRP A 80 -15.41 -12.11 6.57
CA TRP A 80 -14.17 -12.58 5.94
C TRP A 80 -14.20 -12.43 4.41
N VAL A 81 -15.33 -12.78 3.79
CA VAL A 81 -15.54 -12.60 2.35
C VAL A 81 -15.44 -11.12 1.99
N ILE A 82 -16.07 -10.23 2.76
CA ILE A 82 -15.94 -8.78 2.55
C ILE A 82 -14.47 -8.35 2.68
N ALA A 83 -13.80 -8.72 3.78
CA ALA A 83 -12.42 -8.30 4.04
C ALA A 83 -11.41 -8.75 2.97
N ILE A 84 -11.59 -9.94 2.39
CA ILE A 84 -10.56 -10.60 1.57
C ILE A 84 -10.96 -10.73 0.09
N CYS A 85 -12.22 -10.99 -0.21
CA CYS A 85 -12.69 -11.24 -1.58
C CYS A 85 -13.14 -9.96 -2.28
N ALA A 86 -13.91 -9.10 -1.59
CA ALA A 86 -14.48 -7.86 -2.14
C ALA A 86 -13.49 -6.83 -2.70
N PRO A 87 -12.19 -6.77 -2.33
CA PRO A 87 -11.21 -5.92 -3.03
C PRO A 87 -11.20 -6.08 -4.56
N ARG A 88 -11.56 -7.27 -5.07
CA ARG A 88 -11.65 -7.55 -6.51
C ARG A 88 -12.79 -6.78 -7.17
N LEU A 89 -13.93 -6.65 -6.49
CA LEU A 89 -15.08 -5.86 -6.95
C LEU A 89 -14.75 -4.36 -6.92
N SER A 90 -14.11 -3.87 -5.85
CA SER A 90 -13.61 -2.48 -5.76
C SER A 90 -12.71 -2.15 -6.95
N TYR A 91 -11.73 -3.01 -7.25
CA TYR A 91 -10.83 -2.82 -8.39
C TYR A 91 -11.58 -2.74 -9.71
N TYR A 92 -12.56 -3.61 -9.92
CA TYR A 92 -13.35 -3.61 -11.14
C TYR A 92 -14.13 -2.30 -11.31
N GLN A 93 -14.81 -1.81 -10.25
CA GLN A 93 -15.52 -0.53 -10.30
C GLN A 93 -14.56 0.64 -10.59
N TYR A 94 -13.40 0.66 -9.92
CA TYR A 94 -12.36 1.65 -10.18
C TYR A 94 -11.90 1.62 -11.65
N SER A 95 -11.69 0.43 -12.22
CA SER A 95 -11.25 0.27 -13.62
C SER A 95 -12.28 0.80 -14.64
N ARG A 96 -13.57 0.80 -14.26
CA ARG A 96 -14.68 1.34 -15.05
C ARG A 96 -14.91 2.84 -14.82
N LYS A 97 -14.10 3.47 -13.96
CA LYS A 97 -14.30 4.84 -13.47
C LYS A 97 -15.63 5.02 -12.71
N ASP A 98 -16.22 3.93 -12.22
CA ASP A 98 -17.29 4.00 -11.22
C ASP A 98 -16.65 4.20 -9.86
N PHE A 99 -16.28 5.45 -9.58
CA PHE A 99 -15.59 5.79 -8.34
C PHE A 99 -16.51 5.69 -7.12
N THR A 100 -17.81 5.94 -7.27
CA THR A 100 -18.75 5.78 -6.15
C THR A 100 -18.80 4.33 -5.71
N GLY A 101 -19.04 3.39 -6.64
CA GLY A 101 -19.04 1.97 -6.30
C GLY A 101 -17.68 1.47 -5.77
N ALA A 102 -16.57 1.99 -6.31
CA ALA A 102 -15.24 1.65 -5.81
C ALA A 102 -15.01 2.15 -4.37
N LEU A 103 -15.49 3.35 -4.04
CA LEU A 103 -15.42 3.92 -2.69
C LEU A 103 -16.28 3.12 -1.71
N ASP A 104 -17.50 2.79 -2.09
CA ASP A 104 -18.44 2.03 -1.25
C ASP A 104 -17.83 0.68 -0.84
N PHE A 105 -17.35 -0.10 -1.81
CA PHE A 105 -16.65 -1.36 -1.50
C PHE A 105 -15.39 -1.13 -0.65
N THR A 106 -14.57 -0.13 -1.00
CA THR A 106 -13.32 0.12 -0.27
C THR A 106 -13.57 0.43 1.21
N LEU A 107 -14.58 1.24 1.51
CA LEU A 107 -14.95 1.60 2.88
C LEU A 107 -15.56 0.41 3.63
N GLU A 108 -16.38 -0.39 2.96
CA GLU A 108 -16.93 -1.63 3.53
C GLU A 108 -15.83 -2.64 3.90
N ILE A 109 -14.84 -2.82 3.02
CA ILE A 109 -13.68 -3.69 3.27
C ILE A 109 -12.86 -3.18 4.46
N ILE A 110 -12.65 -1.86 4.58
CA ILE A 110 -11.96 -1.26 5.73
C ILE A 110 -12.71 -1.58 7.02
N ALA A 111 -14.04 -1.41 7.05
CA ALA A 111 -14.86 -1.71 8.22
C ALA A 111 -14.79 -3.20 8.60
N ALA A 112 -14.86 -4.10 7.62
CA ALA A 112 -14.73 -5.54 7.85
C ALA A 112 -13.33 -5.92 8.40
N ASN A 113 -12.26 -5.35 7.85
CA ASN A 113 -10.90 -5.55 8.36
C ASN A 113 -10.77 -5.06 9.81
N GLN A 114 -11.31 -3.89 10.14
CA GLN A 114 -11.26 -3.34 11.50
C GLN A 114 -12.03 -4.21 12.50
N LEU A 115 -13.20 -4.71 12.10
CA LEU A 115 -13.98 -5.63 12.93
C LEU A 115 -13.22 -6.91 13.24
N LEU A 116 -12.56 -7.52 12.24
CA LEU A 116 -11.77 -8.72 12.44
C LEU A 116 -10.49 -8.43 13.26
N GLN A 117 -9.84 -7.29 13.06
CA GLN A 117 -8.69 -6.88 13.88
C GLN A 117 -9.06 -6.80 15.36
N GLN A 118 -10.25 -6.28 15.70
CA GLN A 118 -10.75 -6.25 17.09
C GLN A 118 -10.96 -7.66 17.68
N GLN A 119 -11.14 -8.69 16.84
CA GLN A 119 -11.26 -10.08 17.26
C GLN A 119 -9.89 -10.78 17.40
N GLY A 120 -8.78 -10.07 17.19
CA GLY A 120 -7.41 -10.59 17.33
C GLY A 120 -6.71 -10.93 16.01
N TYR A 121 -7.36 -10.69 14.87
CA TYR A 121 -6.82 -10.97 13.53
C TYR A 121 -5.91 -9.85 13.01
N GLN A 122 -4.79 -9.62 13.71
CA GLN A 122 -3.95 -8.43 13.55
C GLN A 122 -3.32 -8.28 12.15
N TYR A 123 -3.02 -9.37 11.44
CA TYR A 123 -2.45 -9.28 10.08
C TYR A 123 -3.37 -8.55 9.09
N LEU A 124 -4.69 -8.51 9.34
CA LEU A 124 -5.64 -7.77 8.52
C LEU A 124 -5.44 -6.25 8.55
N PHE A 125 -4.64 -5.74 9.50
CA PHE A 125 -4.14 -4.37 9.45
C PHE A 125 -3.51 -4.03 8.08
N PHE A 126 -2.71 -4.92 7.51
CA PHE A 126 -2.09 -4.68 6.21
C PHE A 126 -3.11 -4.72 5.06
N SER A 127 -4.18 -5.50 5.20
CA SER A 127 -5.32 -5.45 4.27
C SER A 127 -6.02 -4.09 4.33
N GLU A 128 -6.21 -3.53 5.53
CA GLU A 128 -6.74 -2.18 5.74
C GLU A 128 -5.83 -1.11 5.11
N ILE A 129 -4.51 -1.15 5.37
CA ILE A 129 -3.55 -0.21 4.77
C ILE A 129 -3.59 -0.28 3.24
N GLN A 130 -3.70 -1.48 2.67
CA GLN A 130 -3.84 -1.65 1.21
C GLN A 130 -5.12 -1.00 0.68
N GLN A 131 -6.23 -1.06 1.43
CA GLN A 131 -7.48 -0.39 1.05
C GLN A 131 -7.43 1.13 1.24
N LEU A 132 -6.81 1.63 2.30
CA LEU A 132 -6.57 3.06 2.46
C LEU A 132 -5.69 3.59 1.33
N HIS A 133 -4.68 2.84 0.90
CA HIS A 133 -3.89 3.21 -0.27
C HIS A 133 -4.74 3.21 -1.55
N ASN A 134 -5.63 2.24 -1.75
CA ASN A 134 -6.56 2.26 -2.88
C ASN A 134 -7.51 3.47 -2.84
N LEU A 135 -8.00 3.84 -1.65
CA LEU A 135 -8.81 5.03 -1.42
C LEU A 135 -8.07 6.31 -1.89
N SER A 136 -6.81 6.45 -1.50
CA SER A 136 -5.93 7.54 -1.97
C SER A 136 -5.81 7.55 -3.50
N ARG A 137 -5.61 6.40 -4.15
CA ARG A 137 -5.55 6.31 -5.63
C ARG A 137 -6.86 6.73 -6.30
N ILE A 138 -8.01 6.39 -5.72
CA ILE A 138 -9.32 6.84 -6.21
C ILE A 138 -9.39 8.37 -6.14
N TYR A 139 -9.04 8.97 -5.00
CA TYR A 139 -9.06 10.42 -4.82
C TYR A 139 -8.11 11.17 -5.76
N PHE A 140 -6.88 10.67 -5.95
CA PHE A 140 -5.97 11.21 -6.97
C PHE A 140 -6.60 11.22 -8.36
N THR A 141 -7.27 10.13 -8.74
CA THR A 141 -7.91 10.00 -10.06
C THR A 141 -9.09 10.96 -10.23
N GLN A 142 -9.76 11.32 -9.13
CA GLN A 142 -10.84 12.30 -9.09
C GLN A 142 -10.35 13.76 -8.94
N ASN A 143 -9.03 14.02 -8.96
CA ASN A 143 -8.42 15.31 -8.65
C ASN A 143 -8.75 15.85 -7.24
N ARG A 144 -9.10 14.95 -6.31
CA ARG A 144 -9.37 15.24 -4.89
C ARG A 144 -8.07 15.17 -4.10
N MET A 145 -7.19 16.12 -4.36
CA MET A 145 -5.78 16.05 -3.96
C MET A 145 -5.58 16.12 -2.45
N GLU A 146 -6.35 16.97 -1.77
CA GLU A 146 -6.26 17.11 -0.33
C GLU A 146 -6.61 15.79 0.37
N GLU A 147 -7.73 15.18 0.00
CA GLU A 147 -8.15 13.89 0.56
C GLU A 147 -7.16 12.76 0.22
N ALA A 148 -6.63 12.74 -1.01
CA ALA A 148 -5.64 11.76 -1.42
C ALA A 148 -4.36 11.82 -0.55
N VAL A 149 -3.81 13.03 -0.36
CA VAL A 149 -2.62 13.26 0.47
C VAL A 149 -2.91 12.94 1.94
N GLN A 150 -4.05 13.38 2.48
CA GLN A 150 -4.43 13.09 3.86
C GLN A 150 -4.52 11.58 4.13
N VAL A 151 -5.12 10.82 3.21
CA VAL A 151 -5.20 9.35 3.32
C VAL A 151 -3.82 8.70 3.20
N SER A 152 -2.98 9.14 2.26
CA SER A 152 -1.60 8.63 2.16
C SER A 152 -0.79 8.89 3.44
N VAL A 153 -0.89 10.09 4.04
CA VAL A 153 -0.24 10.40 5.33
C VAL A 153 -0.79 9.50 6.43
N ARG A 154 -2.10 9.27 6.46
CA ARG A 154 -2.73 8.36 7.43
C ARG A 154 -2.14 6.95 7.34
N CYS A 155 -1.98 6.38 6.13
CA CYS A 155 -1.36 5.06 5.97
C CYS A 155 0.00 4.97 6.65
N ILE A 156 0.90 5.95 6.39
CA ILE A 156 2.25 5.95 6.98
C ILE A 156 2.19 6.09 8.50
N ARG A 157 1.31 6.97 9.00
CA ARG A 157 1.13 7.21 10.44
C ARG A 157 0.61 5.96 11.15
N ASP A 158 -0.39 5.30 10.59
CA ASP A 158 -0.99 4.11 11.16
C ASP A 158 0.04 2.97 11.20
N MET A 159 0.84 2.78 10.13
CA MET A 159 1.93 1.80 10.10
C MET A 159 3.01 2.09 11.16
N ALA A 160 3.41 3.35 11.32
CA ALA A 160 4.39 3.73 12.34
C ALA A 160 3.87 3.57 13.77
N ALA A 161 2.58 3.84 14.00
CA ALA A 161 1.96 3.68 15.31
C ALA A 161 1.99 2.22 15.81
N HIS A 162 1.93 1.26 14.89
CA HIS A 162 1.98 -0.18 15.16
C HIS A 162 3.39 -0.78 15.06
N ALA A 163 4.37 -0.04 14.56
CA ALA A 163 5.74 -0.50 14.41
C ALA A 163 6.33 -1.04 15.73
N GLY A 164 6.72 -2.31 15.72
CA GLY A 164 7.29 -2.99 16.89
C GLY A 164 6.31 -3.33 18.01
N LYS A 165 5.00 -3.09 17.84
CA LYS A 165 3.96 -3.35 18.85
C LYS A 165 3.10 -4.57 18.55
N TRP A 166 3.57 -5.42 17.65
CA TRP A 166 2.85 -6.59 17.20
C TRP A 166 2.88 -7.66 18.29
N GLY A 167 1.75 -7.87 18.96
CA GLY A 167 1.59 -9.03 19.82
C GLY A 167 1.62 -10.29 18.96
N SER A 168 2.51 -11.22 19.28
CA SER A 168 2.53 -12.54 18.64
C SER A 168 1.39 -13.37 19.23
N PHE A 169 0.38 -13.70 18.42
CA PHE A 169 -0.77 -14.48 18.89
C PHE A 169 -0.87 -15.83 18.20
N LEU A 170 -0.32 -15.98 16.99
CA LEU A 170 -0.52 -17.18 16.17
C LEU A 170 0.80 -17.91 15.86
N PRO A 171 0.95 -19.20 16.22
CA PRO A 171 2.07 -20.00 15.75
C PRO A 171 1.91 -20.31 14.25
N LEU A 172 2.44 -19.45 13.39
CA LEU A 172 2.38 -19.58 11.93
C LEU A 172 3.41 -20.60 11.42
N LYS A 173 3.13 -21.90 11.60
CA LYS A 173 3.94 -23.03 11.06
C LYS A 173 5.46 -22.85 11.23
N GLY A 174 5.91 -22.43 12.41
CA GLY A 174 7.33 -22.27 12.73
C GLY A 174 7.95 -20.90 12.40
N MET A 175 7.19 -19.96 11.85
CA MET A 175 7.56 -18.54 11.79
C MET A 175 6.91 -17.76 12.93
N ARG A 176 7.64 -16.78 13.47
CA ARG A 176 7.07 -15.83 14.42
C ARG A 176 6.28 -14.79 13.60
N GLU A 177 5.02 -14.59 13.97
CA GLU A 177 4.11 -13.63 13.30
C GLU A 177 4.74 -12.23 13.19
N GLU A 178 5.48 -11.81 14.22
CA GLU A 178 6.22 -10.54 14.26
C GLU A 178 7.21 -10.33 13.10
N GLU A 179 7.90 -11.39 12.64
CA GLU A 179 8.88 -11.30 11.55
C GLU A 179 8.18 -11.06 10.21
N VAL A 180 7.07 -11.77 10.00
CA VAL A 180 6.23 -11.68 8.81
C VAL A 180 5.57 -10.29 8.71
N ILE A 181 5.14 -9.77 9.85
CA ILE A 181 4.53 -8.46 9.97
C ILE A 181 5.56 -7.35 9.74
N ALA A 182 6.78 -7.46 10.31
CA ALA A 182 7.81 -6.43 10.16
C ALA A 182 8.21 -6.22 8.68
N GLU A 183 8.35 -7.31 7.91
CA GLU A 183 8.64 -7.24 6.49
C GLU A 183 7.48 -6.63 5.68
N SER A 184 6.25 -7.03 5.99
CA SER A 184 5.04 -6.48 5.35
C SER A 184 4.90 -4.97 5.60
N GLN A 185 5.21 -4.53 6.83
CA GLN A 185 5.18 -3.11 7.21
C GLN A 185 6.17 -2.28 6.40
N TYR A 186 7.41 -2.72 6.29
CA TYR A 186 8.41 -1.98 5.52
C TYR A 186 8.02 -1.90 4.04
N GLY A 187 7.67 -3.04 3.44
CA GLY A 187 7.26 -3.10 2.03
C GLY A 187 6.07 -2.18 1.71
N MET A 188 5.03 -2.20 2.54
CA MET A 188 3.86 -1.33 2.35
C MET A 188 4.18 0.15 2.60
N THR A 189 5.03 0.46 3.57
CA THR A 189 5.48 1.83 3.84
C THR A 189 6.18 2.41 2.61
N ILE A 190 7.15 1.69 2.06
CA ILE A 190 7.87 2.09 0.84
C ILE A 190 6.91 2.24 -0.34
N GLN A 191 5.99 1.29 -0.52
CA GLN A 191 5.02 1.36 -1.61
C GLN A 191 4.15 2.62 -1.53
N VAL A 192 3.55 2.91 -0.36
CA VAL A 192 2.68 4.09 -0.19
C VAL A 192 3.46 5.38 -0.39
N LEU A 193 4.66 5.48 0.19
CA LEU A 193 5.53 6.64 0.03
C LEU A 193 5.85 6.89 -1.45
N THR A 194 6.40 5.88 -2.12
CA THR A 194 6.94 6.02 -3.48
C THR A 194 5.84 6.25 -4.50
N GLU A 195 4.72 5.55 -4.41
CA GLU A 195 3.58 5.80 -5.29
C GLU A 195 2.99 7.20 -5.10
N THR A 196 2.87 7.68 -3.85
CA THR A 196 2.36 9.03 -3.57
C THR A 196 3.28 10.09 -4.19
N PHE A 197 4.59 9.98 -3.99
CA PHE A 197 5.56 10.90 -4.61
C PHE A 197 5.51 10.89 -6.14
N ILE A 198 5.52 9.71 -6.75
CA ILE A 198 5.47 9.59 -8.22
C ILE A 198 4.15 10.15 -8.79
N ARG A 199 3.03 9.98 -8.09
CA ARG A 199 1.74 10.56 -8.52
C ARG A 199 1.77 12.09 -8.46
N LEU A 200 2.25 12.66 -7.36
CA LEU A 200 2.39 14.11 -7.22
C LEU A 200 3.29 14.68 -8.32
N LEU A 201 4.43 14.04 -8.61
CA LEU A 201 5.33 14.43 -9.71
C LEU A 201 4.63 14.43 -11.05
N LYS A 202 3.89 13.36 -11.37
CA LYS A 202 3.22 13.23 -12.66
C LYS A 202 2.06 14.21 -12.83
N MET A 203 1.35 14.55 -11.75
CA MET A 203 0.19 15.44 -11.81
C MET A 203 0.59 16.91 -11.91
N HIS A 204 1.78 17.27 -11.43
CA HIS A 204 2.26 18.65 -11.38
C HIS A 204 3.62 18.82 -12.09
N ASP A 205 3.91 17.99 -13.09
CA ASP A 205 5.18 18.01 -13.84
C ASP A 205 5.46 19.34 -14.56
N LYS A 206 4.41 20.14 -14.76
CA LYS A 206 4.45 21.46 -15.42
C LYS A 206 4.16 22.63 -14.48
N ASP A 207 3.82 22.36 -13.22
CA ASP A 207 3.47 23.39 -12.23
C ASP A 207 4.34 23.19 -10.99
N ALA A 208 5.53 23.80 -11.01
CA ALA A 208 6.49 23.69 -9.92
C ALA A 208 5.94 24.23 -8.58
N GLY A 209 5.06 25.23 -8.62
CA GLY A 209 4.44 25.79 -7.42
C GLY A 209 3.46 24.81 -6.77
N ALA A 210 2.55 24.24 -7.57
CA ALA A 210 1.63 23.21 -7.10
C ALA A 210 2.37 21.94 -6.64
N LEU A 211 3.40 21.52 -7.39
CA LEU A 211 4.23 20.39 -7.01
C LEU A 211 4.87 20.61 -5.64
N GLN A 212 5.53 21.76 -5.44
CA GLN A 212 6.19 22.08 -4.18
C GLN A 212 5.19 22.13 -3.02
N TYR A 213 4.00 22.72 -3.23
CA TYR A 213 2.94 22.77 -2.24
C TYR A 213 2.51 21.37 -1.80
N TRP A 214 2.13 20.50 -2.76
CA TRP A 214 1.61 19.17 -2.42
C TRP A 214 2.67 18.22 -1.90
N PHE A 215 3.91 18.33 -2.40
CA PHE A 215 5.03 17.60 -1.83
C PHE A 215 5.28 18.00 -0.36
N LYS A 216 5.26 19.30 -0.03
CA LYS A 216 5.36 19.74 1.37
C LYS A 216 4.18 19.25 2.21
N ALA A 217 2.96 19.33 1.68
CA ALA A 217 1.76 18.85 2.36
C ALA A 217 1.82 17.36 2.71
N PHE A 218 2.46 16.54 1.87
CA PHE A 218 2.70 15.12 2.16
C PHE A 218 3.92 14.89 3.06
N THR A 219 5.05 15.51 2.75
CA THR A 219 6.36 15.15 3.32
C THR A 219 6.55 15.73 4.73
N VAL A 220 6.03 16.92 5.03
CA VAL A 220 6.16 17.54 6.36
C VAL A 220 5.46 16.72 7.45
N PRO A 221 4.22 16.23 7.25
CA PRO A 221 3.63 15.27 8.20
C PRO A 221 4.44 13.98 8.30
N VAL A 222 4.92 13.45 7.18
CA VAL A 222 5.66 12.18 7.15
C VAL A 222 7.01 12.26 7.88
N SER A 223 7.76 13.35 7.74
CA SER A 223 9.06 13.50 8.41
C SER A 223 8.98 13.62 9.94
N ARG A 224 7.80 13.94 10.46
CA ARG A 224 7.51 13.99 11.89
C ARG A 224 7.13 12.62 12.45
N ILE A 225 6.84 11.65 11.59
CA ILE A 225 6.57 10.28 12.00
C ILE A 225 7.89 9.66 12.45
N ARG A 226 7.86 8.99 13.60
CA ARG A 226 9.02 8.31 14.18
C ARG A 226 8.72 6.83 14.24
N TYR A 227 9.76 6.03 13.96
CA TYR A 227 9.72 4.57 14.10
C TYR A 227 10.65 4.15 15.26
N PRO A 228 10.30 4.46 16.52
CA PRO A 228 11.23 4.30 17.65
C PRO A 228 11.71 2.85 17.84
N GLU A 229 10.82 1.87 17.70
CA GLU A 229 11.14 0.45 17.88
C GLU A 229 11.94 -0.15 16.72
N THR A 230 11.88 0.47 15.53
CA THR A 230 12.64 0.04 14.34
C THR A 230 13.75 1.03 13.96
N ALA A 231 14.12 1.94 14.86
CA ALA A 231 15.13 2.97 14.62
C ALA A 231 16.52 2.40 14.33
N PHE A 232 16.78 1.14 14.70
CA PHE A 232 18.04 0.43 14.44
C PHE A 232 18.03 -0.33 13.10
N ASP A 233 16.88 -0.48 12.45
CA ASP A 233 16.80 -1.09 11.12
C ASP A 233 17.31 -0.08 10.08
N ILE A 234 18.41 -0.44 9.41
CA ILE A 234 19.07 0.40 8.41
C ILE A 234 18.12 0.85 7.31
N ARG A 235 17.10 0.05 6.99
CA ARG A 235 16.11 0.36 5.95
C ARG A 235 15.23 1.54 6.32
N TYR A 236 14.82 1.63 7.59
CA TYR A 236 14.03 2.76 8.11
C TYR A 236 14.91 4.01 8.25
N GLN A 237 16.18 3.85 8.65
CA GLN A 237 17.13 4.97 8.68
C GLN A 237 17.35 5.56 7.28
N GLN A 238 17.50 4.70 6.26
CA GLN A 238 17.64 5.14 4.87
C GLN A 238 16.37 5.85 4.38
N MET A 239 15.19 5.30 4.67
CA MET A 239 13.91 5.93 4.34
C MET A 239 13.79 7.32 4.96
N ASP A 240 14.09 7.46 6.25
CA ASP A 240 14.08 8.74 6.95
C ASP A 240 15.06 9.73 6.31
N ALA A 241 16.28 9.30 5.99
CA ALA A 241 17.26 10.14 5.32
C ALA A 241 16.78 10.64 3.95
N VAL A 242 16.12 9.78 3.15
CA VAL A 242 15.52 10.18 1.86
C VAL A 242 14.41 11.21 2.06
N ILE A 243 13.53 11.02 3.05
CA ILE A 243 12.46 11.97 3.36
C ILE A 243 13.02 13.34 3.74
N HIS A 244 14.06 13.38 4.59
CA HIS A 244 14.72 14.63 4.98
C HIS A 244 15.41 15.30 3.80
N LEU A 245 16.11 14.51 2.98
CA LEU A 245 16.76 14.99 1.76
C LEU A 245 15.74 15.64 0.80
N LEU A 246 14.60 14.97 0.57
CA LEU A 246 13.53 15.53 -0.26
C LEU A 246 13.01 16.86 0.30
N LEU A 247 12.78 16.96 1.62
CA LEU A 247 12.39 18.22 2.25
C LEU A 247 13.41 19.34 2.03
N GLU A 248 14.70 19.04 2.26
CA GLU A 248 15.77 20.01 2.08
C GLU A 248 15.84 20.53 0.64
N MET A 249 15.71 19.64 -0.35
CA MET A 249 15.65 20.01 -1.76
C MET A 249 14.44 20.90 -2.09
N MET A 250 13.30 20.71 -1.42
CA MET A 250 12.10 21.53 -1.60
C MET A 250 12.21 22.91 -0.95
N GLU A 251 12.95 23.03 0.15
CA GLU A 251 13.21 24.30 0.81
C GLU A 251 14.19 25.16 0.02
N ASN A 252 15.20 24.53 -0.60
CA ASN A 252 16.23 25.21 -1.37
C ASN A 252 15.86 25.44 -2.86
N TYR A 253 14.57 25.49 -3.20
CA TYR A 253 14.08 25.69 -4.58
C TYR A 253 14.71 24.76 -5.62
N GLY A 254 15.03 23.52 -5.24
CA GLY A 254 15.64 22.54 -6.13
C GLY A 254 17.11 22.79 -6.43
N SER A 255 17.84 23.59 -5.64
CA SER A 255 19.30 23.62 -5.74
C SER A 255 19.84 22.22 -5.42
N ILE A 256 20.56 21.62 -6.36
CA ILE A 256 21.11 20.28 -6.21
C ILE A 256 22.53 20.43 -5.67
N SER A 257 22.78 19.99 -4.43
CA SER A 257 24.14 19.87 -3.92
C SER A 257 24.80 18.56 -4.40
N ASP A 258 26.14 18.54 -4.42
CA ASP A 258 26.90 17.33 -4.75
C ASP A 258 26.62 16.18 -3.77
N SER A 259 26.27 16.49 -2.51
CA SER A 259 25.91 15.47 -1.52
C SER A 259 24.62 14.74 -1.88
N TYR A 260 23.65 15.41 -2.53
CA TYR A 260 22.40 14.78 -2.97
C TYR A 260 22.63 13.80 -4.12
N LEU A 261 23.52 14.16 -5.06
CA LEU A 261 23.90 13.29 -6.18
C LEU A 261 24.71 12.07 -5.71
N GLN A 262 25.48 12.22 -4.63
CA GLN A 262 26.21 11.10 -4.03
C GLN A 262 25.25 10.09 -3.38
N TRP A 263 24.21 10.55 -2.70
CA TRP A 263 23.16 9.70 -2.12
C TRP A 263 22.40 8.89 -3.19
N ALA A 264 22.06 9.52 -4.31
CA ALA A 264 21.41 8.83 -5.43
C ALA A 264 22.29 7.73 -6.07
N LYS A 265 23.61 7.79 -5.86
CA LYS A 265 24.58 6.79 -6.36
C LYS A 265 24.83 5.65 -5.36
N GLU A 266 24.31 5.72 -4.14
CA GLU A 266 24.53 4.69 -3.14
C GLU A 266 23.83 3.37 -3.52
N GLU A 267 24.59 2.27 -3.54
CA GLU A 267 24.06 0.94 -3.91
C GLU A 267 23.17 0.33 -2.82
N SER A 268 23.32 0.80 -1.59
CA SER A 268 22.58 0.32 -0.42
C SER A 268 21.13 0.79 -0.40
N LEU A 269 20.76 1.78 -1.22
CA LEU A 269 19.43 2.37 -1.24
C LEU A 269 18.43 1.48 -1.99
N VAL A 270 17.28 1.26 -1.39
CA VAL A 270 16.17 0.52 -2.02
C VAL A 270 15.74 1.20 -3.32
N LYS A 271 15.56 0.39 -4.37
CA LYS A 271 15.36 0.82 -5.76
C LYS A 271 14.24 1.84 -5.89
N GLU A 272 13.13 1.63 -5.21
CA GLU A 272 11.93 2.46 -5.27
C GLU A 272 12.18 3.87 -4.71
N LEU A 273 12.94 3.99 -3.61
CA LEU A 273 13.34 5.30 -3.06
C LEU A 273 14.29 6.05 -4.01
N LYS A 274 15.22 5.31 -4.62
CA LYS A 274 16.12 5.86 -5.64
C LYS A 274 15.35 6.38 -6.86
N GLU A 275 14.31 5.68 -7.30
CA GLU A 275 13.45 6.12 -8.40
C GLU A 275 12.74 7.44 -8.07
N VAL A 276 12.24 7.61 -6.84
CA VAL A 276 11.64 8.87 -6.39
C VAL A 276 12.65 10.01 -6.42
N LEU A 277 13.83 9.81 -5.83
CA LEU A 277 14.89 10.82 -5.80
C LEU A 277 15.29 11.24 -7.22
N LEU A 278 15.55 10.29 -8.11
CA LEU A 278 15.92 10.58 -9.50
C LEU A 278 14.80 11.26 -10.27
N ALA A 279 13.53 10.90 -10.02
CA ALA A 279 12.40 11.56 -10.66
C ALA A 279 12.26 13.02 -10.22
N TYR A 280 12.43 13.30 -8.93
CA TYR A 280 12.40 14.66 -8.41
C TYR A 280 13.60 15.50 -8.88
N LEU A 281 14.82 14.95 -8.86
CA LEU A 281 16.03 15.60 -9.37
C LEU A 281 15.87 16.02 -10.84
N ARG A 282 15.35 15.12 -11.70
CA ARG A 282 15.08 15.44 -13.12
C ARG A 282 14.11 16.62 -13.25
N HIS A 283 13.05 16.64 -12.45
CA HIS A 283 12.10 17.74 -12.46
C HIS A 283 12.77 19.08 -12.08
N CYS A 284 13.60 19.11 -11.04
CA CYS A 284 14.35 20.31 -10.64
C CYS A 284 15.24 20.86 -11.77
N VAL A 285 15.99 19.97 -12.46
CA VAL A 285 16.85 20.37 -13.59
C VAL A 285 16.03 20.97 -14.72
N THR A 286 14.96 20.31 -15.16
CA THR A 286 14.10 20.80 -16.24
C THR A 286 13.46 22.15 -15.91
N ALA A 287 13.03 22.35 -14.66
CA ALA A 287 12.47 23.63 -14.22
C ALA A 287 13.50 24.77 -14.29
N GLN A 288 14.76 24.52 -13.93
CA GLN A 288 15.84 25.50 -13.99
C GLN A 288 16.19 25.90 -15.43
N GLU A 289 16.29 24.93 -16.34
CA GLU A 289 16.53 25.20 -17.77
C GLU A 289 15.41 26.05 -18.39
N SER A 290 14.16 25.79 -17.99
CA SER A 290 12.99 26.54 -18.46
C SER A 290 13.05 28.02 -18.05
N ILE A 291 13.45 28.30 -16.81
CA ILE A 291 13.60 29.67 -16.29
C ILE A 291 14.75 30.39 -17.00
N TYR A 292 15.86 29.69 -17.29
CA TYR A 292 17.00 30.29 -17.96
C TYR A 292 16.67 30.71 -19.41
N ASN A 293 15.92 29.89 -20.15
CA ASN A 293 15.54 30.16 -21.53
C ASN A 293 14.49 31.27 -21.69
N ILE A 294 13.69 31.57 -20.66
CA ILE A 294 12.71 32.68 -20.67
C ILE A 294 13.41 34.04 -20.44
N ASN A 295 14.59 34.04 -19.80
CA ASN A 295 15.32 35.25 -19.45
C ASN A 295 16.43 35.62 -20.46
N GLN A 296 16.51 34.91 -21.59
CA GLN A 296 17.35 35.24 -22.75
C GLN A 296 16.51 35.86 -23.87
#